data_AF-A0A7S3U3K3-F1
#
_entry.id   AF-A0A7S3U3K3-F1
#
_cell.length_a   1.000
_cell.length_b   1.000
_cell.length_c   1.000
_cell.angle_alpha   90.00
_cell.angle_beta   90.00
_cell.angle_gamma   90.00
#
_symmetry.space_group_name_H-M   'P 1'
#
loop_
_entity.id
_entity.type
_entity.pdbx_description
1 polymer ?
#
loop_
_entity_poly.entity_id
_entity_poly.type
_entity_poly.pdbx_seq_one_letter_code
_entity_poly.pdbx_strand_id
1 'polypeptide(L)'
;GEGGAEGEGGEEEEEFDMADIQVACMLLGAVAFVMVLLTLVNWMDDDVRRYAWRIISATMSIFTAVLFFQGNVQLLEVWIEAEAFGAWMQVLLHFAHASVYLVLLGFSIVYITGSADKTDTVDLDKWEWVIGDAMLAGFDDKVDEEEVRAVKNKVKDAKKSVYTDAHGMEVTVHKKQYELDKRQKQMRCWATLLAHMAGFAAIRAGG
;
A
#
# COMPACT_ATOMS: atom_id res chain seq x y z
N GLY A 1 -5.31 25.14 75.98
CA GLY A 1 -4.59 24.29 75.03
C GLY A 1 -5.62 23.36 74.45
N GLU A 2 -6.03 23.62 73.22
CA GLU A 2 -6.96 22.78 72.48
C GLU A 2 -6.33 22.59 71.11
N GLY A 3 -5.99 21.34 70.81
CA GLY A 3 -5.45 20.92 69.54
C GLY A 3 -6.54 20.43 68.60
N GLY A 4 -6.25 20.56 67.31
CA GLY A 4 -6.43 19.52 66.30
C GLY A 4 -7.86 19.12 65.91
N ALA A 5 -8.25 19.54 64.72
CA ALA A 5 -8.90 18.67 63.75
C ALA A 5 -8.58 19.21 62.34
N GLU A 6 -7.46 18.75 61.78
CA GLU A 6 -7.23 18.84 60.34
C GLU A 6 -8.29 17.97 59.67
N GLY A 7 -9.14 18.59 58.83
CA GLY A 7 -10.09 17.86 58.01
C GLY A 7 -9.33 17.06 56.96
N GLU A 8 -9.39 15.73 57.08
CA GLU A 8 -9.06 14.81 56.00
C GLU A 8 -9.92 15.18 54.78
N GLY A 9 -9.27 15.65 53.72
CA GLY A 9 -9.88 15.74 52.40
C GLY A 9 -10.17 14.33 51.94
N GLY A 10 -11.43 13.91 52.03
CA GLY A 10 -11.90 12.70 51.39
C GLY A 10 -11.65 12.83 49.89
N GLU A 11 -10.68 12.05 49.39
CA GLU A 11 -10.56 11.76 47.97
C GLU A 11 -11.85 11.05 47.57
N GLU A 12 -12.73 11.74 46.84
CA GLU A 12 -13.83 11.09 46.14
C GLU A 12 -13.21 10.07 45.18
N GLU A 13 -13.28 8.79 45.53
CA GLU A 13 -12.93 7.70 44.62
C GLU A 13 -13.84 7.83 43.39
N GLU A 14 -13.30 8.37 42.30
CA GLU A 14 -13.97 8.30 41.00
C GLU A 14 -14.17 6.82 40.67
N GLU A 15 -15.41 6.33 40.82
CA GLU A 15 -15.78 4.98 40.41
C GLU A 15 -15.58 4.86 38.90
N PHE A 16 -14.51 4.18 38.49
CA PHE A 16 -14.24 3.88 37.09
C PHE A 16 -15.38 3.05 36.51
N ASP A 17 -16.01 3.56 35.44
CA ASP A 17 -17.04 2.83 34.74
C ASP A 17 -16.42 1.67 33.93
N MET A 18 -17.22 0.64 33.65
CA MET A 18 -16.82 -0.46 32.78
C MET A 18 -16.42 0.05 31.38
N ALA A 19 -17.01 1.16 30.93
CA ALA A 19 -16.62 1.85 29.71
C ALA A 19 -15.16 2.37 29.79
N ASP A 20 -14.73 2.93 30.92
CA ASP A 20 -13.38 3.45 31.09
C ASP A 20 -12.34 2.34 31.03
N ILE A 21 -12.64 1.19 31.64
CA ILE A 21 -11.79 -0.01 31.58
C ILE A 21 -11.68 -0.51 30.13
N GLN A 22 -12.80 -0.53 29.39
CA GLN A 22 -12.79 -0.95 27.98
C GLN A 22 -11.97 0.00 27.11
N VAL A 23 -12.14 1.32 27.28
CA VAL A 23 -11.37 2.34 26.55
C VAL A 23 -9.89 2.22 26.89
N ALA A 24 -9.53 2.06 28.16
CA ALA A 24 -8.15 1.88 28.60
C ALA A 24 -7.52 0.62 27.99
N CYS A 25 -8.23 -0.51 28.00
CA CYS A 25 -7.76 -1.75 27.37
C CYS A 25 -7.58 -1.61 25.85
N MET A 26 -8.51 -0.94 25.15
CA MET A 26 -8.40 -0.72 23.70
C MET A 26 -7.22 0.20 23.36
N LEU A 27 -7.00 1.27 24.13
CA LEU A 27 -5.87 2.17 23.95
C LEU A 27 -4.53 1.46 24.20
N LEU A 28 -4.42 0.70 25.30
CA LEU A 28 -3.20 -0.04 25.62
C LEU A 28 -2.90 -1.09 24.54
N GLY A 29 -3.93 -1.79 24.06
CA GLY A 29 -3.81 -2.74 22.94
C GLY A 29 -3.34 -2.07 21.65
N ALA A 30 -3.89 -0.90 21.30
CA ALA A 30 -3.50 -0.13 20.13
C ALA A 30 -2.05 0.36 20.21
N VAL A 31 -1.62 0.90 21.35
CA VAL A 31 -0.24 1.34 21.57
C VAL A 31 0.72 0.16 21.50
N ALA A 32 0.41 -0.96 22.19
CA ALA A 32 1.23 -2.16 22.13
C ALA A 32 1.35 -2.71 20.70
N PHE A 33 0.25 -2.73 19.95
CA PHE A 33 0.24 -3.13 18.55
C PHE A 33 1.13 -2.24 17.68
N VAL A 34 1.03 -0.91 17.82
CA VAL A 34 1.88 0.04 17.08
C VAL A 34 3.35 -0.14 17.46
N MET A 35 3.67 -0.34 18.74
CA MET A 35 5.04 -0.60 19.19
C MET A 35 5.61 -1.89 18.60
N VAL A 36 4.79 -2.95 18.49
CA VAL A 36 5.16 -4.20 17.82
C VAL A 36 5.40 -3.98 16.33
N LEU A 37 4.52 -3.24 15.63
CA LEU A 37 4.70 -2.92 14.22
C LEU A 37 5.99 -2.13 13.97
N LEU A 38 6.29 -1.12 14.78
CA LEU A 38 7.52 -0.34 14.68
C LEU A 38 8.77 -1.21 14.90
N THR A 39 8.69 -2.15 15.85
CA THR A 39 9.78 -3.11 16.11
C THR A 39 10.00 -4.05 14.92
N LEU A 40 8.93 -4.57 14.30
CA LEU A 40 9.03 -5.44 13.13
C LEU A 40 9.53 -4.70 11.89
N VAL A 41 9.10 -3.46 11.69
CA VAL A 41 9.53 -2.61 10.58
C VAL A 41 10.99 -2.18 10.73
N ASN A 42 11.49 -2.02 11.95
CA ASN A 42 12.88 -1.67 12.23
C ASN A 42 13.74 -2.89 12.63
N TRP A 43 13.32 -4.09 12.25
CA TRP A 43 14.06 -5.30 12.58
C TRP A 43 15.40 -5.33 11.82
N MET A 44 16.45 -5.85 12.48
CA MET A 44 17.82 -5.90 11.93
C MET A 44 17.93 -6.81 10.69
N ASP A 45 17.10 -7.86 10.64
CA ASP A 45 17.02 -8.75 9.49
C ASP A 45 16.17 -8.12 8.37
N ASP A 46 16.81 -7.94 7.21
CA ASP A 46 16.22 -7.38 6.01
C ASP A 46 15.02 -8.18 5.50
N ASP A 47 15.02 -9.50 5.66
CA ASP A 47 13.92 -10.36 5.22
C ASP A 47 12.67 -10.10 6.06
N VAL A 48 12.82 -10.08 7.39
CA VAL A 48 11.71 -9.79 8.33
C VAL A 48 11.13 -8.41 8.05
N ARG A 49 11.99 -7.39 7.90
CA ARG A 49 11.57 -6.03 7.55
C ARG A 49 10.78 -5.99 6.25
N ARG A 50 11.26 -6.67 5.21
CA ARG A 50 10.59 -6.73 3.90
C ARG A 50 9.23 -7.42 3.98
N TYR A 51 9.12 -8.52 4.72
CA TYR A 51 7.84 -9.20 4.93
C TYR A 51 6.87 -8.33 5.74
N ALA A 52 7.35 -7.63 6.78
CA ALA A 52 6.54 -6.69 7.56
C ALA A 52 5.95 -5.59 6.66
N TRP A 53 6.78 -4.91 5.87
CA TRP A 53 6.32 -3.90 4.91
C TRP A 53 5.32 -4.45 3.90
N ARG A 54 5.54 -5.68 3.41
CA ARG A 54 4.63 -6.34 2.47
C ARG A 54 3.27 -6.63 3.10
N ILE A 55 3.25 -7.14 4.33
CA ILE A 55 2.01 -7.43 5.06
C ILE A 55 1.26 -6.13 5.36
N ILE A 56 1.94 -5.12 5.91
CA ILE A 56 1.34 -3.81 6.23
C ILE A 56 0.75 -3.17 4.97
N SER A 57 1.49 -3.16 3.86
CA SER A 57 0.99 -2.58 2.61
C SER A 57 -0.24 -3.33 2.08
N ALA A 58 -0.26 -4.67 2.20
CA ALA A 58 -1.40 -5.47 1.78
C ALA A 58 -2.64 -5.24 2.67
N THR A 59 -2.48 -5.17 3.99
CA THR A 59 -3.60 -4.90 4.91
C THR A 59 -4.14 -3.50 4.71
N MET A 60 -3.26 -2.48 4.60
CA MET A 60 -3.65 -1.11 4.28
C MET A 60 -4.43 -1.05 2.97
N SER A 61 -3.98 -1.74 1.92
CA SER A 61 -4.67 -1.75 0.62
C SER A 61 -6.10 -2.30 0.73
N ILE A 62 -6.33 -3.37 1.48
CA ILE A 62 -7.68 -3.93 1.70
C ILE A 62 -8.54 -2.95 2.47
N PHE A 63 -8.05 -2.39 3.58
CA PHE A 63 -8.81 -1.43 4.38
C PHE A 63 -9.14 -0.17 3.59
N THR A 64 -8.18 0.40 2.86
CA THR A 64 -8.42 1.56 1.99
C THR A 64 -9.43 1.24 0.91
N ALA A 65 -9.38 0.04 0.29
CA ALA A 65 -10.39 -0.38 -0.69
C ALA A 65 -11.79 -0.44 -0.08
N VAL A 66 -11.93 -1.06 1.10
CA VAL A 66 -13.21 -1.20 1.80
C VAL A 66 -13.77 0.16 2.20
N LEU A 67 -12.97 1.00 2.87
CA LEU A 67 -13.41 2.32 3.33
C LEU A 67 -13.78 3.23 2.14
N PHE A 68 -12.97 3.20 1.08
CA PHE A 68 -13.27 3.96 -0.13
C PHE A 68 -14.57 3.48 -0.76
N PHE A 69 -14.77 2.17 -0.93
CA PHE A 69 -16.01 1.62 -1.46
C PHE A 69 -17.22 1.99 -0.59
N GLN A 70 -17.14 1.78 0.73
CA GLN A 70 -18.23 2.11 1.65
C GLN A 70 -18.61 3.58 1.59
N GLY A 71 -17.61 4.48 1.61
CA GLY A 71 -17.84 5.91 1.49
C GLY A 71 -18.48 6.31 0.15
N ASN A 72 -18.03 5.72 -0.97
CA ASN A 72 -18.63 5.98 -2.28
C ASN A 72 -20.09 5.52 -2.35
N VAL A 73 -20.41 4.36 -1.77
CA VAL A 73 -21.80 3.92 -1.80
C VAL A 73 -22.69 4.73 -0.86
N GLN A 74 -22.22 5.09 0.33
CA GLN A 74 -22.99 6.00 1.20
C GLN A 74 -23.28 7.32 0.49
N LEU A 75 -22.30 7.87 -0.23
CA LEU A 75 -22.50 9.07 -1.04
C LEU A 75 -23.54 8.83 -2.14
N LEU A 76 -23.48 7.71 -2.85
CA LEU A 76 -24.44 7.35 -3.89
C LEU A 76 -25.87 7.22 -3.32
N GLU A 77 -26.02 6.61 -2.15
CA GLU A 77 -27.31 6.43 -1.48
C GLU A 77 -27.94 7.77 -1.08
N VAL A 78 -27.17 8.67 -0.49
CA VAL A 78 -27.63 10.03 -0.18
C VAL A 78 -28.10 10.77 -1.43
N TRP A 79 -27.38 10.61 -2.55
CA TRP A 79 -27.78 11.19 -3.84
C TRP A 79 -29.07 10.56 -4.40
N ILE A 80 -29.22 9.24 -4.28
CA ILE A 80 -30.41 8.51 -4.74
C ILE A 80 -31.65 8.89 -3.94
N GLU A 81 -31.51 9.02 -2.63
CA GLU A 81 -32.60 9.39 -1.72
C GLU A 81 -33.05 10.84 -1.95
N ALA A 82 -32.11 11.76 -2.20
CA ALA A 82 -32.43 13.16 -2.47
C ALA A 82 -33.31 13.37 -3.70
N GLU A 83 -33.11 12.57 -4.76
CA GLU A 83 -33.86 12.67 -6.01
C GLU A 83 -35.11 11.76 -6.05
N ALA A 84 -35.38 11.01 -4.97
CA ALA A 84 -36.53 10.12 -4.83
C ALA A 84 -36.71 9.12 -6.00
N PHE A 85 -35.61 8.50 -6.45
CA PHE A 85 -35.67 7.53 -7.54
C PHE A 85 -36.49 6.29 -7.19
N GLY A 86 -37.26 5.78 -8.16
CA GLY A 86 -38.01 4.53 -8.01
C GLY A 86 -37.09 3.29 -7.91
N ALA A 87 -37.59 2.22 -7.27
CA ALA A 87 -36.82 1.01 -6.95
C ALA A 87 -36.02 0.41 -8.14
N TRP A 88 -36.62 0.35 -9.34
CA TRP A 88 -35.92 -0.16 -10.53
C TRP A 88 -34.71 0.68 -10.93
N MET A 89 -34.80 1.99 -10.75
CA MET A 89 -33.72 2.92 -11.07
C MET A 89 -32.59 2.85 -10.03
N GLN A 90 -32.93 2.61 -8.75
CA GLN A 90 -31.94 2.35 -7.70
C GLN A 90 -31.10 1.10 -8.01
N VAL A 91 -31.76 0.00 -8.39
CA VAL A 91 -31.08 -1.24 -8.80
C VAL A 91 -30.17 -0.98 -10.00
N LEU A 92 -30.66 -0.30 -11.04
CA LEU A 92 -29.84 0.05 -12.21
C LEU A 92 -28.62 0.90 -11.85
N LEU A 93 -28.76 1.87 -10.93
CA LEU A 93 -27.64 2.69 -10.48
C LEU A 93 -26.58 1.88 -9.73
N HIS A 94 -26.99 0.92 -8.90
CA HIS A 94 -26.04 0.01 -8.24
C HIS A 94 -25.30 -0.89 -9.24
N PHE A 95 -26.00 -1.44 -10.24
CA PHE A 95 -25.36 -2.20 -11.33
C PHE A 95 -24.44 -1.33 -12.19
N ALA A 96 -24.82 -0.08 -12.46
CA ALA A 96 -23.99 0.88 -13.19
C ALA A 96 -22.72 1.21 -12.39
N HIS A 97 -22.84 1.44 -11.09
CA HIS A 97 -21.71 1.68 -10.19
C HIS A 97 -20.74 0.48 -10.16
N ALA A 98 -21.25 -0.74 -10.07
CA ALA A 98 -20.43 -1.95 -10.19
C ALA A 98 -19.74 -2.07 -11.56
N SER A 99 -20.44 -1.71 -12.64
CA SER A 99 -19.91 -1.73 -14.00
C SER A 99 -18.77 -0.71 -14.18
N VAL A 100 -18.85 0.47 -13.55
CA VAL A 100 -17.76 1.46 -13.56
C VAL A 100 -16.48 0.86 -12.99
N TYR A 101 -16.54 0.17 -11.86
CA TYR A 101 -15.34 -0.46 -11.29
C TYR A 101 -14.79 -1.59 -12.15
N LEU A 102 -15.64 -2.38 -12.81
CA LEU A 102 -15.19 -3.41 -13.76
C LEU A 102 -14.49 -2.80 -14.98
N VAL A 103 -15.03 -1.70 -15.52
CA VAL A 103 -14.40 -0.98 -16.65
C VAL A 103 -13.08 -0.37 -16.22
N LEU A 104 -13.01 0.27 -15.05
CA LEU A 104 -11.77 0.82 -14.51
C LEU A 104 -10.72 -0.26 -14.27
N LEU A 105 -11.12 -1.42 -13.72
CA LEU A 105 -10.23 -2.57 -13.57
C LEU A 105 -9.70 -3.04 -14.93
N GLY A 106 -10.57 -3.28 -15.91
CA GLY A 106 -10.18 -3.70 -17.25
C GLY A 106 -9.24 -2.70 -17.92
N PHE A 107 -9.56 -1.40 -17.84
CA PHE A 107 -8.73 -0.33 -18.37
C PHE A 107 -7.35 -0.28 -17.70
N SER A 108 -7.30 -0.41 -16.37
CA SER A 108 -6.04 -0.44 -15.62
C SER A 108 -5.14 -1.61 -16.04
N ILE A 109 -5.72 -2.80 -16.27
CA ILE A 109 -4.98 -3.98 -16.72
C ILE A 109 -4.41 -3.75 -18.12
N VAL A 110 -5.24 -3.26 -19.05
CA VAL A 110 -4.81 -2.98 -20.43
C VAL A 110 -3.72 -1.92 -20.47
N TYR A 111 -3.85 -0.86 -19.66
CA TYR A 111 -2.86 0.20 -19.58
C TYR A 111 -1.53 -0.29 -18.97
N ILE A 112 -1.57 -0.98 -17.83
CA ILE A 112 -0.35 -1.44 -17.13
C ILE A 112 0.37 -2.54 -17.92
N THR A 113 -0.37 -3.40 -18.62
CA THR A 113 0.25 -4.44 -19.48
C THR A 113 0.92 -3.84 -20.71
N GLY A 114 0.62 -2.59 -21.06
CA GLY A 114 1.06 -1.96 -22.32
C GLY A 114 0.28 -2.43 -23.54
N SER A 115 -0.77 -3.25 -23.35
CA SER A 115 -1.55 -3.81 -24.47
C SER A 115 -2.34 -2.75 -25.26
N ALA A 116 -2.56 -1.55 -24.70
CA ALA A 116 -3.25 -0.46 -25.38
C ALA A 116 -2.41 0.23 -26.46
N ASP A 117 -1.09 0.27 -26.32
CA ASP A 117 -0.21 1.04 -27.21
C ASP A 117 0.58 0.11 -28.13
N LYS A 118 0.29 0.16 -29.43
CA LYS A 118 1.00 -0.64 -30.44
C LYS A 118 2.45 -0.15 -30.66
N THR A 119 2.78 1.04 -30.20
CA THR A 119 4.13 1.62 -30.28
C THR A 119 4.98 1.32 -29.04
N ASP A 120 4.38 0.76 -27.99
CA ASP A 120 5.09 0.29 -26.80
C ASP A 120 5.81 -1.04 -27.11
N THR A 121 6.92 -0.95 -27.87
CA THR A 121 7.79 -2.09 -28.18
C THR A 121 8.84 -2.31 -27.09
N VAL A 122 8.45 -2.12 -25.82
CA VAL A 122 9.35 -2.35 -24.70
C VAL A 122 9.64 -3.85 -24.59
N ASP A 123 10.91 -4.21 -24.74
CA ASP A 123 11.37 -5.57 -24.56
C ASP A 123 11.37 -5.92 -23.06
N LEU A 124 10.39 -6.73 -22.65
CA LEU A 124 10.23 -7.18 -21.27
C LEU A 124 11.30 -8.17 -20.82
N ASP A 125 11.93 -8.87 -21.77
CA ASP A 125 12.98 -9.84 -21.49
C ASP A 125 14.36 -9.18 -21.37
N LYS A 126 14.46 -7.88 -21.69
CA LYS A 126 15.68 -7.10 -21.59
C LYS A 126 16.14 -6.98 -20.12
N TRP A 127 17.39 -7.39 -19.90
CA TRP A 127 18.06 -7.25 -18.61
C TRP A 127 18.88 -5.97 -18.60
N GLU A 128 18.52 -5.04 -17.73
CA GLU A 128 19.20 -3.74 -17.59
C GLU A 128 19.91 -3.66 -16.23
N TRP A 129 20.98 -2.86 -16.16
CA TRP A 129 21.65 -2.58 -14.90
C TRP A 129 20.94 -1.44 -14.18
N VAL A 130 20.62 -1.67 -12.91
CA VAL A 130 19.97 -0.68 -12.06
C VAL A 130 20.70 -0.53 -10.74
N ILE A 131 20.58 0.66 -10.14
CA ILE A 131 21.14 0.97 -8.83
C ILE A 131 20.49 0.06 -7.79
N GLY A 132 21.31 -0.74 -7.09
CA GLY A 132 20.87 -1.73 -6.13
C GLY A 132 20.81 -1.27 -4.69
N ASP A 133 21.31 -0.07 -4.41
CA ASP A 133 21.30 0.49 -3.06
C ASP A 133 19.97 1.20 -2.79
N ALA A 134 19.16 0.59 -1.92
CA ALA A 134 17.85 1.11 -1.53
C ALA A 134 17.92 2.43 -0.73
N MET A 135 19.09 2.81 -0.22
CA MET A 135 19.28 4.04 0.55
C MET A 135 19.63 5.25 -0.34
N LEU A 136 19.96 5.02 -1.61
CA LEU A 136 20.25 6.10 -2.56
C LEU A 136 18.97 6.66 -3.18
N ALA A 137 18.95 7.96 -3.43
CA ALA A 137 17.82 8.63 -4.08
C ALA A 137 17.53 8.08 -5.48
N GLY A 138 18.58 7.62 -6.19
CA GLY A 138 18.46 6.98 -7.50
C GLY A 138 18.22 5.47 -7.46
N PHE A 139 17.73 4.92 -6.35
CA PHE A 139 17.40 3.49 -6.28
C PHE A 139 16.48 3.07 -7.43
N ASP A 140 16.77 1.93 -8.07
CA ASP A 140 16.10 1.41 -9.27
C ASP A 140 16.32 2.26 -10.56
N ASP A 141 17.13 3.33 -10.55
CA ASP A 141 17.48 4.08 -11.78
C ASP A 141 18.38 3.26 -12.70
N LYS A 142 18.17 3.43 -14.02
CA LYS A 142 18.94 2.75 -15.06
C LYS A 142 20.36 3.32 -15.13
N VAL A 143 21.33 2.44 -15.18
CA VAL A 143 22.75 2.78 -15.34
C VAL A 143 23.20 2.38 -16.73
N ASP A 144 24.04 3.22 -17.36
CA ASP A 144 24.66 2.88 -18.63
C ASP A 144 25.55 1.64 -18.47
N GLU A 145 25.35 0.63 -19.33
CA GLU A 145 26.09 -0.63 -19.24
C GLU A 145 27.60 -0.42 -19.39
N GLU A 146 28.02 0.59 -20.15
CA GLU A 146 29.43 0.91 -20.37
C GLU A 146 30.13 1.38 -19.09
N GLU A 147 29.40 1.94 -18.13
CA GLU A 147 29.94 2.47 -16.89
C GLU A 147 30.16 1.39 -15.82
N VAL A 148 29.50 0.23 -15.97
CA VAL A 148 29.51 -0.86 -15.00
C VAL A 148 30.86 -1.61 -15.01
N ARG A 149 31.48 -1.74 -13.83
CA ARG A 149 32.81 -2.36 -13.66
C ARG A 149 32.89 -3.79 -14.22
N ALA A 150 31.87 -4.62 -14.00
CA ALA A 150 31.85 -5.98 -14.52
C ALA A 150 31.84 -6.04 -16.05
N VAL A 151 31.11 -5.11 -16.69
CA VAL A 151 31.05 -4.99 -18.15
C VAL A 151 32.40 -4.51 -18.69
N LYS A 152 33.01 -3.49 -18.07
CA LYS A 152 34.37 -3.01 -18.39
C LYS A 152 35.41 -4.13 -18.30
N ASN A 153 35.31 -4.97 -17.27
CA ASN A 153 36.21 -6.10 -17.05
C ASN A 153 35.84 -7.36 -17.88
N LYS A 154 34.84 -7.26 -18.77
CA LYS A 154 34.37 -8.37 -19.62
C LYS A 154 34.00 -9.63 -18.84
N VAL A 155 33.51 -9.47 -17.62
CA VAL A 155 33.01 -10.58 -16.80
C VAL A 155 31.70 -11.06 -17.40
N LYS A 156 31.68 -12.29 -17.90
CA LYS A 156 30.45 -12.91 -18.42
C LYS A 156 29.46 -13.19 -17.28
N ASP A 157 28.18 -12.99 -17.54
CA ASP A 157 27.06 -13.36 -16.66
C ASP A 157 27.05 -12.73 -15.26
N ALA A 158 27.70 -11.59 -15.09
CA ALA A 158 27.64 -10.86 -13.82
C ALA A 158 26.20 -10.37 -13.54
N LYS A 159 25.66 -10.74 -12.37
CA LYS A 159 24.34 -10.27 -11.89
C LYS A 159 24.41 -9.09 -10.92
N LYS A 160 25.59 -8.86 -10.32
CA LYS A 160 25.88 -7.77 -9.40
C LYS A 160 27.22 -7.15 -9.78
N SER A 161 27.34 -5.84 -9.64
CA SER A 161 28.57 -5.11 -9.90
C SER A 161 28.56 -3.78 -9.15
N VAL A 162 29.53 -2.93 -9.48
CA VAL A 162 29.67 -1.58 -8.95
C VAL A 162 29.81 -0.64 -10.15
N TYR A 163 29.15 0.51 -10.09
CA TYR A 163 29.42 1.64 -10.98
C TYR A 163 29.97 2.81 -10.16
N THR A 164 30.68 3.71 -10.82
CA THR A 164 31.22 4.92 -10.19
C THR A 164 30.37 6.08 -10.65
N ASP A 165 29.71 6.74 -9.70
CA ASP A 165 28.89 7.94 -9.93
C ASP A 165 29.76 9.14 -10.38
N ALA A 166 29.13 10.18 -10.92
CA ALA A 166 29.72 11.48 -11.24
C ALA A 166 30.53 12.11 -10.10
N HIS A 167 30.20 11.80 -8.84
CA HIS A 167 30.95 12.25 -7.66
C HIS A 167 32.12 11.33 -7.27
N GLY A 168 32.41 10.29 -8.05
CA GLY A 168 33.49 9.33 -7.75
C GLY A 168 33.12 8.28 -6.70
N MET A 169 31.85 8.22 -6.29
CA MET A 169 31.38 7.27 -5.29
C MET A 169 31.09 5.90 -5.92
N GLU A 170 31.53 4.83 -5.25
CA GLU A 170 31.23 3.46 -5.66
C GLU A 170 29.83 3.07 -5.19
N VAL A 171 28.94 2.77 -6.13
CA VAL A 171 27.56 2.39 -5.86
C VAL A 171 27.29 1.00 -6.41
N THR A 172 26.62 0.18 -5.61
CA THR A 172 26.27 -1.18 -6.01
C THR A 172 25.15 -1.20 -7.04
N VAL A 173 25.32 -2.01 -8.08
CA VAL A 173 24.33 -2.22 -9.15
C VAL A 173 24.04 -3.70 -9.30
N HIS A 174 22.85 -4.00 -9.80
CA HIS A 174 22.44 -5.36 -10.10
C HIS A 174 21.67 -5.41 -11.42
N LYS A 175 21.72 -6.57 -12.07
CA LYS A 175 21.03 -6.80 -13.34
C LYS A 175 19.61 -7.29 -13.06
N LYS A 176 18.62 -6.65 -13.67
CA LYS A 176 17.19 -6.97 -13.45
C LYS A 176 16.35 -6.63 -14.69
N GLN A 177 15.22 -7.32 -14.84
CA GLN A 177 14.21 -6.98 -15.85
C GLN A 177 13.36 -5.80 -15.36
N TYR A 178 13.92 -4.60 -15.45
CA TYR A 178 13.34 -3.39 -14.86
C TYR A 178 11.88 -3.14 -15.28
N GLU A 179 11.60 -3.19 -16.58
CA GLU A 179 10.26 -2.87 -17.11
C GLU A 179 9.21 -3.91 -16.69
N LEU A 180 9.57 -5.19 -16.72
CA LEU A 180 8.71 -6.27 -16.25
C LEU A 180 8.39 -6.11 -14.76
N ASP A 181 9.39 -5.85 -13.93
CA ASP A 181 9.18 -5.65 -12.50
C ASP A 181 8.37 -4.40 -12.19
N LYS A 182 8.58 -3.31 -12.92
CA LYS A 182 7.81 -2.08 -12.79
C LYS A 182 6.33 -2.33 -13.10
N ARG A 183 6.03 -3.00 -14.22
CA ARG A 183 4.65 -3.37 -14.60
C ARG A 183 4.03 -4.31 -13.57
N GLN A 184 4.78 -5.30 -13.05
CA GLN A 184 4.29 -6.19 -12.01
C GLN A 184 3.97 -5.47 -10.70
N LYS A 185 4.83 -4.54 -10.26
CA LYS A 185 4.58 -3.70 -9.07
C LYS A 185 3.30 -2.88 -9.24
N GLN A 186 3.13 -2.22 -10.39
CA GLN A 186 1.94 -1.43 -10.69
C GLN A 186 0.68 -2.30 -10.76
N MET A 187 0.75 -3.47 -11.40
CA MET A 187 -0.35 -4.40 -11.50
C MET A 187 -0.79 -4.88 -10.12
N ARG A 188 0.17 -5.26 -9.26
CA ARG A 188 -0.13 -5.67 -7.88
C ARG A 188 -0.72 -4.56 -7.03
N CYS A 189 -0.44 -3.30 -7.32
CA CYS A 189 -1.00 -2.17 -6.58
C CYS A 189 -2.41 -1.81 -7.09
N TRP A 190 -2.52 -1.41 -8.35
CA TRP A 190 -3.76 -0.85 -8.91
C TRP A 190 -4.79 -1.92 -9.24
N ALA A 191 -4.38 -3.02 -9.87
CA ALA A 191 -5.33 -4.05 -10.27
C ALA A 191 -5.91 -4.76 -9.03
N THR A 192 -5.09 -5.01 -8.00
CA THR A 192 -5.56 -5.60 -6.74
C THR A 192 -6.55 -4.69 -6.02
N LEU A 193 -6.27 -3.38 -5.95
CA LEU A 193 -7.18 -2.41 -5.34
C LEU A 193 -8.53 -2.39 -6.07
N LEU A 194 -8.52 -2.24 -7.39
CA LEU A 194 -9.72 -2.19 -8.22
C LEU A 194 -10.47 -3.53 -8.23
N ALA A 195 -9.77 -4.65 -8.15
CA ALA A 195 -10.39 -5.98 -8.05
C ALA A 195 -11.17 -6.14 -6.74
N HIS A 196 -10.62 -5.69 -5.61
CA HIS A 196 -11.37 -5.69 -4.34
C HIS A 196 -12.61 -4.80 -4.42
N MET A 197 -12.47 -3.59 -4.96
CA MET A 197 -13.61 -2.67 -5.11
C MET A 197 -14.70 -3.22 -6.03
N ALA A 198 -14.32 -3.80 -7.18
CA ALA A 198 -15.24 -4.45 -8.10
C ALA A 198 -15.93 -5.66 -7.45
N GLY A 199 -15.21 -6.46 -6.65
CA GLY A 199 -15.76 -7.57 -5.88
C GLY A 199 -16.83 -7.11 -4.89
N PHE A 200 -16.54 -6.08 -4.08
CA PHE A 200 -17.51 -5.53 -3.14
C PHE A 200 -18.73 -4.90 -3.84
N ALA A 201 -18.51 -4.24 -4.98
CA ALA A 201 -19.58 -3.67 -5.78
C ALA A 201 -20.49 -4.75 -6.37
N ALA A 202 -19.93 -5.87 -6.85
CA ALA A 202 -20.69 -6.99 -7.38
C ALA A 202 -21.53 -7.67 -6.30
N ILE A 203 -20.96 -7.90 -5.11
CA ILE A 203 -21.69 -8.44 -3.95
C ILE A 203 -22.85 -7.52 -3.57
N ARG A 204 -22.65 -6.21 -3.57
CA ARG A 204 -23.74 -5.28 -3.22
C ARG A 204 -24.84 -5.19 -4.28
N ALA A 205 -24.48 -5.33 -5.56
CA ALA A 205 -25.43 -5.20 -6.66
C ALA A 205 -26.34 -6.43 -6.83
N GLY A 206 -25.89 -7.63 -6.45
CA GLY A 206 -26.66 -8.86 -6.66
C GLY A 206 -26.47 -9.99 -5.64
N GLY A 207 -25.75 -9.75 -4.55
CA GLY A 207 -25.59 -10.68 -3.42
C GLY A 207 -26.59 -10.46 -2.31
#